data_AF-A0A2N5GXC1-F1
#
_entry.id   AF-A0A2N5GXC1-F1
#
_cell.length_a   1.000
_cell.length_b   1.000
_cell.length_c   1.000
_cell.angle_alpha   90.00
_cell.angle_beta   90.00
_cell.angle_gamma   90.00
#
_symmetry.space_group_name_H-M   'P 1'
#
loop_
_entity.id
_entity.type
_entity.pdbx_description
1 polymer ?
#
loop_
_entity_poly.entity_id
_entity_poly.type
_entity_poly.pdbx_seq_one_letter_code
_entity_poly.pdbx_strand_id
1 'polypeptide(L)'
;MNVVERQLKAYNEKDINRFIDCYSDDIVIYEFPDKVRFASKTIMRKHYQKLFDTYPDMNAEIVKRIEQGFFVIDHEKITGRSEDPLFATAIYEVQQDIIVKVWFL
;
A
#
# COMPACT_ATOMS: atom_id res chain seq x y z
N MET A 1 -1.23 16.61 -3.73
CA MET A 1 -1.36 15.33 -3.01
C MET A 1 -1.02 14.22 -4.00
N ASN A 2 0.13 13.58 -3.83
CA ASN A 2 0.57 12.53 -4.75
C ASN A 2 -0.28 11.25 -4.57
N VAL A 3 -0.28 10.35 -5.55
CA VAL A 3 -1.07 9.11 -5.48
C VAL A 3 -0.78 8.26 -4.24
N VAL A 4 0.44 8.30 -3.69
CA VAL A 4 0.82 7.54 -2.49
C VAL A 4 0.17 8.12 -1.23
N GLU A 5 0.05 9.44 -1.12
CA GLU A 5 -0.73 10.09 -0.05
C GLU A 5 -2.23 9.77 -0.14
N ARG A 6 -2.79 9.74 -1.36
CA ARG A 6 -4.19 9.34 -1.59
C ARG A 6 -4.42 7.90 -1.18
N GLN A 7 -3.49 7.02 -1.56
CA GLN A 7 -3.50 5.61 -1.21
C GLN A 7 -3.47 5.41 0.30
N LEU A 8 -2.57 6.09 1.03
CA LEU A 8 -2.47 5.99 2.48
C LEU A 8 -3.74 6.49 3.18
N LYS A 9 -4.27 7.63 2.71
CA LYS A 9 -5.52 8.17 3.24
C LYS A 9 -6.66 7.18 3.07
N ALA A 10 -6.83 6.61 1.88
CA ALA A 10 -7.85 5.61 1.61
C ALA A 10 -7.64 4.33 2.44
N TYR A 11 -6.39 3.91 2.65
CA TYR A 11 -6.03 2.78 3.51
C TYR A 11 -6.49 3.02 4.96
N ASN A 12 -6.21 4.20 5.51
CA ASN A 12 -6.58 4.55 6.87
C ASN A 12 -8.10 4.71 7.02
N GLU A 13 -8.77 5.29 6.03
CA GLU A 13 -10.23 5.40 5.94
C GLU A 13 -10.95 4.06 5.65
N LYS A 14 -10.20 2.98 5.35
CA LYS A 14 -10.74 1.68 4.94
C LYS A 14 -11.61 1.75 3.67
N ASP A 15 -11.38 2.75 2.83
CA ASP A 15 -12.10 2.93 1.57
C ASP A 15 -11.43 2.11 0.46
N ILE A 16 -11.93 0.88 0.27
CA ILE A 16 -11.39 -0.04 -0.74
C ILE A 16 -11.44 0.52 -2.15
N ASN A 17 -12.44 1.34 -2.49
CA ASN A 17 -12.61 1.85 -3.85
C ASN A 17 -11.53 2.89 -4.12
N ARG A 18 -11.43 3.91 -3.25
CA ARG A 18 -10.39 4.93 -3.35
C ARG A 18 -8.99 4.35 -3.26
N PHE A 19 -8.81 3.32 -2.44
CA PHE A 19 -7.53 2.64 -2.31
C PHE A 19 -7.12 1.99 -3.63
N ILE A 20 -8.01 1.18 -4.21
CA ILE A 20 -7.72 0.44 -5.45
C ILE A 20 -7.59 1.37 -6.66
N ASP A 21 -8.29 2.51 -6.69
CA ASP A 21 -8.18 3.52 -7.74
C ASP A 21 -6.79 4.17 -7.83
N CYS A 22 -5.96 4.04 -6.80
CA CYS A 22 -4.57 4.52 -6.80
C CYS A 22 -3.61 3.62 -7.60
N TYR A 23 -4.05 2.44 -8.02
CA TYR A 23 -3.20 1.41 -8.63
C TYR A 23 -3.59 1.12 -10.09
N SER A 24 -2.59 0.80 -10.90
CA SER A 24 -2.79 0.35 -12.28
C SER A 24 -3.55 -0.97 -12.33
N ASP A 25 -4.22 -1.25 -13.45
CA ASP A 25 -4.93 -2.51 -13.62
C ASP A 25 -3.96 -3.72 -13.65
N ASP A 26 -2.75 -3.50 -14.18
CA ASP A 26 -1.64 -4.48 -14.25
C ASP A 26 -0.71 -4.43 -13.02
N ILE A 27 -1.19 -3.95 -11.87
CA ILE A 27 -0.38 -3.82 -10.66
C ILE A 27 0.27 -5.16 -10.26
N VAL A 28 1.56 -5.11 -9.94
CA VAL A 28 2.29 -6.22 -9.33
C VAL A 28 2.85 -5.80 -7.97
N ILE A 29 2.53 -6.60 -6.96
CA ILE A 29 3.03 -6.46 -5.59
C ILE A 29 4.03 -7.58 -5.34
N TYR A 30 5.24 -7.21 -4.94
CA TYR A 30 6.34 -8.08 -4.62
C TYR A 30 6.59 -8.10 -3.11
N GLU A 31 6.99 -9.25 -2.61
CA GLU A 31 7.88 -9.36 -1.46
C GLU A 31 9.30 -9.18 -2.00
N PHE A 32 10.03 -8.19 -1.48
CA PHE A 32 11.33 -7.80 -2.04
C PHE A 32 12.32 -8.99 -2.03
N PRO A 33 13.13 -9.15 -3.09
CA PRO A 33 13.19 -8.32 -4.29
C PRO A 33 12.21 -8.73 -5.40
N ASP A 34 11.86 -10.01 -5.54
CA ASP A 34 11.35 -10.58 -6.78
C ASP A 34 10.19 -11.57 -6.62
N LYS A 35 9.77 -11.87 -5.39
CA LYS A 35 8.70 -12.83 -5.14
C LYS A 35 7.33 -12.17 -5.30
N VAL A 36 6.59 -12.56 -6.34
CA VAL A 36 5.23 -12.04 -6.58
C VAL A 36 4.29 -12.47 -5.47
N ARG A 37 3.71 -11.48 -4.78
CA ARG A 37 2.63 -11.68 -3.80
C ARG A 37 1.27 -11.65 -4.49
N PHE A 38 1.01 -10.63 -5.30
CA PHE A 38 -0.20 -10.51 -6.15
C PHE A 38 0.14 -9.79 -7.46
N ALA A 39 -0.52 -10.17 -8.56
CA ALA A 39 -0.30 -9.59 -9.90
C ALA A 39 -1.60 -9.20 -10.60
N SER A 40 -2.61 -8.77 -9.84
CA SER A 40 -3.79 -8.12 -10.41
C SER A 40 -4.53 -7.26 -9.39
N LYS A 41 -5.15 -6.20 -9.89
CA LYS A 41 -6.01 -5.30 -9.13
C LYS A 41 -7.19 -6.03 -8.47
N THR A 42 -7.73 -7.06 -9.13
CA THR A 42 -8.81 -7.90 -8.59
C THR A 42 -8.38 -8.70 -7.36
N ILE A 43 -7.21 -9.35 -7.41
CA ILE A 43 -6.69 -10.11 -6.26
C ILE A 43 -6.35 -9.15 -5.12
N MET A 44 -5.71 -8.03 -5.45
CA MET A 44 -5.39 -6.97 -4.50
C MET A 44 -6.64 -6.47 -3.77
N ARG A 45 -7.72 -6.15 -4.51
CA ARG A 45 -9.00 -5.72 -3.94
C ARG A 45 -9.55 -6.72 -2.92
N LYS A 46 -9.59 -8.01 -3.28
CA LYS A 46 -10.06 -9.06 -2.36
C LYS A 46 -9.19 -9.17 -1.12
N HIS A 47 -7.87 -9.07 -1.28
CA HIS A 47 -6.93 -9.16 -0.16
C HIS A 47 -7.09 -7.99 0.82
N TYR A 48 -7.09 -6.75 0.32
CA TYR A 48 -7.20 -5.56 1.17
C TYR A 48 -8.62 -5.37 1.73
N GLN A 49 -9.68 -5.75 1.01
CA GLN A 49 -11.02 -5.78 1.58
C GLN A 49 -11.07 -6.69 2.81
N LYS A 50 -10.59 -7.93 2.69
CA LYS A 50 -10.53 -8.86 3.81
C LYS A 50 -9.69 -8.31 4.95
N LEU A 51 -8.57 -7.66 4.64
CA LEU A 51 -7.71 -7.02 5.64
C LEU A 51 -8.46 -5.94 6.42
N PHE A 52 -9.18 -5.05 5.72
CA PHE A 52 -9.96 -3.98 6.35
C PHE A 52 -11.12 -4.51 7.19
N ASP A 53 -11.80 -5.55 6.72
CA ASP A 53 -12.90 -6.20 7.46
C ASP A 53 -12.38 -6.92 8.72
N THR A 54 -11.17 -7.49 8.65
CA THR A 54 -10.57 -8.22 9.78
C THR A 54 -10.00 -7.27 10.84
N TYR A 55 -9.45 -6.13 10.42
CA TYR A 55 -8.77 -5.16 11.30
C TYR A 55 -9.33 -3.75 11.08
N PRO A 56 -10.55 -3.47 11.58
CA PRO A 56 -11.23 -2.19 11.37
C PRO A 56 -10.46 -1.00 12.00
N ASP A 57 -9.81 -1.24 13.14
CA ASP A 57 -9.03 -0.23 13.87
C ASP A 57 -7.59 -0.07 13.36
N MET A 58 -7.23 -0.77 12.27
CA MET A 58 -5.88 -0.72 11.73
C MET A 58 -5.55 0.68 11.19
N ASN A 59 -4.35 1.17 11.41
CA ASN A 59 -3.89 2.44 10.85
C ASN A 59 -2.42 2.36 10.46
N ALA A 60 -2.02 3.09 9.42
CA ALA A 60 -0.65 3.24 8.98
C ALA A 60 -0.22 4.70 9.12
N GLU A 61 0.91 4.90 9.80
CA GLU A 61 1.57 6.20 9.96
C GLU A 61 2.92 6.16 9.22
N ILE A 62 3.21 7.22 8.45
CA ILE A 62 4.50 7.35 7.77
C ILE A 62 5.53 7.87 8.77
N VAL A 63 6.44 6.99 9.17
CA VAL A 63 7.59 7.35 10.02
C VAL A 63 8.62 8.13 9.21
N LYS A 64 8.83 7.72 7.96
CA LYS A 64 9.77 8.37 7.04
C LYS A 64 9.34 8.11 5.60
N ARG A 65 9.44 9.15 4.77
CA ARG A 65 9.27 9.08 3.32
C ARG A 65 10.54 9.50 2.59
N ILE A 66 10.85 8.81 1.50
CA ILE A 66 11.85 9.22 0.52
C ILE A 66 11.16 9.23 -0.84
N GLU A 67 11.33 10.32 -1.59
CA GLU A 67 10.86 10.43 -2.98
C GLU A 67 12.07 10.59 -3.90
N GLN A 68 12.19 9.73 -4.90
CA GLN A 68 13.30 9.75 -5.86
C GLN A 68 12.85 9.32 -7.25
N GLY A 69 12.73 10.29 -8.16
CA GLY A 69 12.27 10.05 -9.52
C GLY A 69 10.86 9.46 -9.52
N PHE A 70 10.70 8.24 -10.05
CA PHE A 70 9.42 7.53 -10.07
C PHE A 70 9.17 6.70 -8.81
N PHE A 71 10.09 6.70 -7.83
CA PHE A 71 9.97 5.88 -6.64
C PHE A 71 9.59 6.69 -5.41
N VAL A 72 8.68 6.14 -4.62
CA VAL A 72 8.37 6.60 -3.25
C VAL A 72 8.65 5.44 -2.31
N ILE A 73 9.36 5.70 -1.21
CA ILE A 73 9.70 4.70 -0.20
C ILE A 73 9.17 5.18 1.14
N ASP A 74 8.23 4.42 1.70
CA ASP A 74 7.62 4.70 2.98
C ASP A 74 8.04 3.66 4.01
N HIS A 75 8.60 4.15 5.11
CA HIS A 75 8.70 3.37 6.33
C HIS A 75 7.45 3.64 7.17
N GLU A 76 6.61 2.62 7.28
CA GLU A 76 5.28 2.70 7.88
C GLU A 76 5.27 2.01 9.24
N LYS A 77 4.60 2.65 10.20
CA LYS A 77 4.19 2.05 11.46
C LYS A 77 2.71 1.70 11.37
N ILE A 78 2.40 0.42 11.48
CA ILE A 78 1.04 -0.13 11.40
C ILE A 78 0.58 -0.50 12.80
N THR A 79 -0.53 0.08 13.24
CA THR A 79 -1.20 -0.23 14.52
C THR A 79 -2.56 -0.88 14.28
N GLY A 80 -3.17 -1.46 15.31
CA GLY A 80 -4.52 -2.04 15.25
C GLY A 80 -4.62 -3.40 14.53
N ARG A 81 -3.48 -4.00 14.17
CA ARG A 81 -3.39 -5.34 13.55
C ARG A 81 -2.92 -6.43 14.52
N SER A 82 -2.23 -6.02 15.58
CA SER A 82 -1.72 -6.84 16.69
C SER A 82 -1.63 -5.97 17.94
N GLU A 83 -1.31 -6.58 19.09
CA GLU A 83 -1.05 -5.84 20.33
C GLU A 83 0.11 -4.86 20.15
N ASP A 84 1.22 -5.32 19.57
CA ASP A 84 2.36 -4.49 19.23
C ASP A 84 2.24 -3.85 17.84
N PRO A 85 2.79 -2.64 17.63
CA PRO A 85 2.92 -2.05 16.30
C PRO A 85 3.81 -2.89 15.39
N LEU A 86 3.39 -3.02 14.13
CA LEU A 86 4.18 -3.62 13.07
C LEU A 86 4.86 -2.52 12.27
N PHE A 87 6.05 -2.81 11.73
CA PHE A 87 6.75 -1.91 10.82
C PHE A 87 6.85 -2.56 9.45
N ALA A 88 6.64 -1.77 8.41
CA ALA A 88 6.77 -2.21 7.02
C ALA A 88 7.54 -1.14 6.24
N THR A 89 8.34 -1.57 5.26
CA THR A 89 8.86 -0.63 4.26
C THR A 89 8.19 -0.92 2.93
N ALA A 90 7.37 0.02 2.47
CA ALA A 90 6.69 -0.04 1.18
C ALA A 90 7.44 0.81 0.17
N ILE A 91 7.82 0.19 -0.96
CA ILE A 91 8.43 0.89 -2.09
C ILE A 91 7.38 0.92 -3.19
N TYR A 92 7.07 2.09 -3.72
CA TYR A 92 6.11 2.30 -4.80
C TYR A 92 6.85 2.78 -6.04
N GLU A 93 6.57 2.18 -7.19
CA GLU A 93 6.88 2.79 -8.49
C GLU A 93 5.62 3.50 -9.00
N VAL A 94 5.74 4.79 -9.29
CA VAL A 94 4.65 5.68 -9.70
C VAL A 94 4.90 6.20 -11.10
N GLN A 95 3.90 6.04 -11.97
CA GLN A 95 3.91 6.57 -13.33
C GLN A 95 2.60 7.30 -13.59
N GLN A 96 2.66 8.53 -14.10
CA GLN A 96 1.48 9.35 -14.43
C GLN A 96 0.45 9.42 -13.29
N ASP A 97 0.92 9.56 -12.04
CA ASP A 97 0.08 9.65 -10.84
C ASP A 97 -0.76 8.37 -10.56
N ILE A 98 -0.24 7.21 -10.99
CA ILE A 98 -0.75 5.86 -10.71
C ILE A 98 0.39 4.98 -10.19
N ILE A 99 0.12 4.16 -9.18
CA ILE A 99 1.07 3.17 -8.66
C ILE A 99 1.06 1.95 -9.57
N VAL A 100 2.21 1.62 -10.16
CA VAL A 100 2.35 0.51 -11.12
C VAL A 100 3.03 -0.73 -10.54
N LYS A 101 3.85 -0.57 -9.49
CA LYS A 101 4.47 -1.66 -8.74
C LYS A 101 4.62 -1.30 -7.27
N VAL A 102 4.59 -2.32 -6.43
CA VAL A 102 4.89 -2.19 -4.99
C VAL A 102 5.85 -3.29 -4.57
N TRP A 103 6.81 -2.97 -3.71
CA TRP A 103 7.60 -3.95 -2.97
C TRP A 103 7.41 -3.73 -1.48
N PHE A 104 7.33 -4.83 -0.73
CA PHE A 104 7.38 -4.80 0.73
C PHE A 104 8.67 -5.50 1.21
N LEU A 105 9.35 -4.87 2.16
CA LEU A 105 10.42 -5.49 2.96
C LEU A 105 9.86 -6.03 4.28
#